data_AF-A0A2V9W8E4-F1
#
_entry.id   AF-A0A2V9W8E4-F1
#
_cell.length_a   1.000
_cell.length_b   1.000
_cell.length_c   1.000
_cell.angle_alpha   90.00
_cell.angle_beta   90.00
_cell.angle_gamma   90.00
#
_symmetry.space_group_name_H-M   'P 1'
#
loop_
_entity.id
_entity.type
_entity.pdbx_description
1 polymer ?
#
loop_
_entity_poly.entity_id
_entity_poly.type
_entity_poly.pdbx_seq_one_letter_code
_entity_poly.pdbx_strand_id
1 'polypeptide(L)'
;MSRTQFHKIWVQQCRATRGIKRRFGVKSALDYLIGEKLMNFADAAERHPEFAAELPRFQAAVWNIFKPYELAGYLSSLKPSSRKRLQELLYVDSFSRSRRAS
;
A
#
# COMPACT_ATOMS: atom_id res chain seq x y z
N MET A 1 24.61 15.23 -8.36
CA MET A 1 24.00 13.93 -8.68
C MET A 1 22.77 13.75 -7.80
N SER A 2 21.59 13.77 -8.38
CA SER A 2 20.31 13.70 -7.66
C SER A 2 20.21 12.35 -6.93
N ARG A 3 20.15 12.37 -5.58
CA ARG A 3 19.86 11.18 -4.76
C ARG A 3 18.59 10.53 -5.29
N THR A 4 18.69 9.36 -5.92
CA THR A 4 17.52 8.53 -6.21
C THR A 4 16.83 8.23 -4.89
N GLN A 5 15.70 8.90 -4.63
CA GLN A 5 14.94 8.72 -3.39
C GLN A 5 14.21 7.38 -3.46
N PHE A 6 14.87 6.29 -3.05
CA PHE A 6 14.31 4.94 -3.05
C PHE A 6 13.00 4.85 -2.26
N HIS A 7 12.85 5.65 -1.20
CA HIS A 7 11.60 5.77 -0.44
C HIS A 7 10.42 6.34 -1.23
N LYS A 8 10.62 6.94 -2.42
CA LYS A 8 9.54 7.42 -3.32
C LYS A 8 9.22 6.47 -4.46
N ILE A 9 9.81 5.28 -4.48
CA ILE A 9 9.60 4.28 -5.55
C ILE A 9 8.13 3.85 -5.69
N TRP A 10 7.36 3.95 -4.59
CA TRP A 10 5.93 3.66 -4.56
C TRP A 10 5.12 4.48 -5.57
N VAL A 11 5.56 5.69 -5.93
CA VAL A 11 4.90 6.53 -6.93
C VAL A 11 4.94 5.88 -8.32
N GLN A 12 6.09 5.33 -8.71
CA GLN A 12 6.23 4.62 -9.99
C GLN A 12 5.48 3.29 -9.97
N GLN A 13 5.50 2.59 -8.83
CA GLN A 13 4.73 1.35 -8.65
C GLN A 13 3.22 1.61 -8.81
N CYS A 14 2.70 2.69 -8.21
CA CYS A 14 1.31 3.12 -8.38
C CYS A 14 0.96 3.43 -9.85
N ARG A 15 1.87 4.06 -10.60
CA ARG A 15 1.68 4.30 -12.03
C ARG A 15 1.66 2.99 -12.82
N ALA A 16 2.57 2.07 -12.54
CA ALA A 16 2.61 0.74 -13.14
C ALA A 16 1.31 -0.04 -12.87
N THR A 17 0.79 0.03 -11.64
CA THR A 17 -0.48 -0.61 -11.25
C THR A 17 -1.66 -0.17 -12.10
N ARG A 18 -1.74 1.12 -12.49
CA ARG A 18 -2.80 1.57 -13.41
C ARG A 18 -2.67 0.91 -14.78
N GLY A 19 -1.44 0.70 -15.26
CA GLY A 19 -1.17 -0.06 -16.48
C GLY A 19 -1.58 -1.52 -16.35
N ILE A 20 -1.23 -2.16 -15.24
CA ILE A 20 -1.58 -3.55 -14.94
C ILE A 20 -3.09 -3.71 -14.84
N LYS A 21 -3.78 -2.82 -14.11
CA LYS A 21 -5.24 -2.84 -13.94
C LYS A 21 -5.96 -2.80 -15.29
N ARG A 22 -5.46 -2.02 -16.24
CA ARG A 22 -6.03 -1.93 -17.60
C ARG A 22 -5.74 -3.16 -18.47
N ARG A 23 -4.57 -3.79 -18.33
CA ARG A 23 -4.13 -4.88 -19.21
C ARG A 23 -4.48 -6.28 -18.69
N PHE A 24 -4.45 -6.47 -17.38
CA PHE A 24 -4.55 -7.77 -16.70
C PHE A 24 -5.70 -7.81 -15.68
N GLY A 25 -6.41 -6.70 -15.49
CA GLY A 25 -7.55 -6.62 -14.59
C GLY A 25 -7.19 -6.25 -13.15
N VAL A 26 -8.23 -6.11 -12.34
CA VAL A 26 -8.14 -5.58 -10.96
C VAL A 26 -7.39 -6.51 -10.04
N LYS A 27 -7.61 -7.83 -10.13
CA LYS A 27 -6.97 -8.83 -9.27
C LYS A 27 -5.44 -8.80 -9.40
N SER A 28 -4.91 -8.85 -10.62
CA SER A 28 -3.47 -8.78 -10.86
C SER A 28 -2.85 -7.46 -10.39
N ALA A 29 -3.61 -6.35 -10.50
CA ALA A 29 -3.17 -5.06 -9.99
C ALA A 29 -3.10 -5.02 -8.45
N LEU A 30 -4.06 -5.66 -7.78
CA LEU A 30 -4.10 -5.81 -6.32
C LEU A 30 -2.97 -6.71 -5.81
N ASP A 31 -2.76 -7.87 -6.44
CA ASP A 31 -1.66 -8.78 -6.12
C ASP A 31 -0.31 -8.07 -6.22
N TYR A 32 -0.08 -7.35 -7.32
CA TYR A 32 1.14 -6.58 -7.50
C TYR A 32 1.30 -5.46 -6.46
N LEU A 33 0.33 -4.55 -6.36
CA LEU A 33 0.52 -3.33 -5.55
C LEU A 33 0.44 -3.60 -4.05
N ILE A 34 -0.51 -4.44 -3.64
CA ILE A 34 -0.83 -4.67 -2.23
C ILE A 34 -0.13 -5.94 -1.74
N GLY A 35 -0.33 -7.05 -2.47
CA GLY A 35 0.22 -8.35 -2.10
C GLY A 35 1.75 -8.36 -2.08
N GLU A 36 2.40 -7.65 -3.00
CA GLU A 36 3.86 -7.59 -3.06
C GLU A 36 4.42 -6.23 -2.63
N LYS A 37 4.06 -5.14 -3.30
CA LYS A 37 4.77 -3.85 -3.11
C LYS A 37 4.50 -3.21 -1.76
N LEU A 38 3.23 -3.16 -1.32
CA LEU A 38 2.87 -2.56 -0.03
C LEU A 38 3.44 -3.36 1.14
N MET A 39 3.38 -4.69 1.09
CA MET A 39 3.98 -5.55 2.13
C MET A 39 5.50 -5.31 2.23
N ASN A 40 6.22 -5.40 1.11
CA ASN A 40 7.67 -5.19 1.11
C ASN A 40 8.06 -3.78 1.56
N PHE A 41 7.25 -2.77 1.22
CA PHE A 41 7.48 -1.40 1.66
C PHE A 41 7.26 -1.23 3.16
N ALA A 42 6.24 -1.89 3.72
CA ALA A 42 5.99 -1.90 5.15
C ALA A 42 7.10 -2.62 5.93
N ASP A 43 7.59 -3.76 5.42
CA ASP A 43 8.77 -4.46 5.97
C ASP A 43 9.99 -3.54 6.00
N ALA A 44 10.23 -2.79 4.92
CA ALA A 44 11.33 -1.82 4.88
C ALA A 44 11.12 -0.65 5.86
N ALA A 45 9.87 -0.21 6.07
CA ALA A 45 9.54 0.87 7.00
C ALA A 45 9.86 0.54 8.46
N GLU A 46 9.88 -0.73 8.86
CA GLU A 46 10.27 -1.16 10.21
C GLU A 46 11.75 -0.85 10.51
N ARG A 47 12.61 -0.86 9.48
CA ARG A 47 14.07 -0.68 9.62
C ARG A 47 14.56 0.68 9.11
N HIS A 48 13.77 1.34 8.28
CA HIS A 48 14.16 2.56 7.58
C HIS A 48 13.12 3.68 7.80
N PRO A 49 13.42 4.70 8.63
CA PRO A 49 12.45 5.74 8.98
C PRO A 49 12.00 6.58 7.77
N GLU A 50 12.82 6.67 6.72
CA GLU A 50 12.46 7.33 5.46
C GLU A 50 11.31 6.62 4.72
N PHE A 51 11.20 5.30 4.84
CA PHE A 51 10.08 4.53 4.31
C PHE A 51 8.84 4.69 5.20
N ALA A 52 9.02 4.65 6.52
CA ALA A 52 7.93 4.88 7.47
C ALA A 52 7.25 6.25 7.27
N ALA A 53 8.02 7.29 6.94
CA ALA A 53 7.49 8.62 6.65
C ALA A 53 6.64 8.68 5.37
N GLU A 54 6.88 7.78 4.42
CA GLU A 54 6.19 7.72 3.13
C GLU A 54 5.04 6.70 3.10
N LEU A 55 5.02 5.75 4.04
CA LEU A 55 4.01 4.69 4.11
C LEU A 55 2.56 5.21 4.14
N PRO A 56 2.20 6.26 4.91
CA PRO A 56 0.85 6.83 4.87
C PRO A 56 0.47 7.41 3.50
N ARG A 57 1.43 7.99 2.78
CA ARG A 57 1.19 8.52 1.42
C ARG A 57 0.96 7.38 0.43
N PHE A 58 1.70 6.29 0.58
CA PHE A 58 1.52 5.10 -0.24
C PHE A 58 0.15 4.44 0.02
N GLN A 59 -0.25 4.28 1.28
CA GLN A 59 -1.59 3.79 1.65
C GLN A 59 -2.70 4.65 1.02
N ALA A 60 -2.61 5.98 1.13
CA ALA A 60 -3.57 6.90 0.50
C ALA A 60 -3.62 6.73 -1.03
N ALA A 61 -2.48 6.49 -1.68
CA ALA A 61 -2.43 6.24 -3.11
C ALA A 61 -3.08 4.90 -3.51
N VAL A 62 -2.93 3.85 -2.70
CA VAL A 62 -3.63 2.56 -2.89
C VAL A 62 -5.14 2.78 -2.84
N TRP A 63 -5.64 3.51 -1.84
CA TRP A 63 -7.06 3.90 -1.72
C TRP A 63 -7.57 4.77 -2.88
N ASN A 64 -6.70 5.49 -3.57
CA ASN A 64 -7.08 6.27 -4.76
C ASN A 64 -7.13 5.40 -6.04
N ILE A 65 -6.40 4.29 -6.09
CA ILE A 65 -6.34 3.40 -7.26
C ILE A 65 -7.46 2.35 -7.22
N PHE A 66 -7.79 1.88 -6.03
CA PHE A 66 -8.77 0.81 -5.81
C PHE A 66 -9.95 1.31 -5.02
N LYS A 67 -11.14 0.84 -5.38
CA LYS A 67 -12.35 1.12 -4.63
C LYS A 67 -12.40 0.27 -3.35
N PRO A 68 -13.09 0.73 -2.29
CA PRO A 68 -13.18 0.00 -1.03
C PRO A 68 -13.65 -1.46 -1.18
N TYR A 69 -14.59 -1.72 -2.09
CA TYR A 69 -15.09 -3.08 -2.33
C TYR A 69 -14.05 -3.97 -3.04
N GLU A 70 -13.19 -3.40 -3.90
CA GLU A 70 -12.11 -4.14 -4.56
C GLU A 70 -11.10 -4.61 -3.50
N LEU A 71 -10.77 -3.73 -2.54
CA LEU A 71 -9.89 -4.03 -1.42
C LEU A 71 -10.50 -5.08 -0.47
N ALA A 72 -11.77 -4.90 -0.09
CA ALA A 72 -12.45 -5.84 0.80
C ALA A 72 -12.58 -7.24 0.18
N GLY A 73 -12.92 -7.30 -1.12
CA GLY A 73 -12.98 -8.56 -1.86
C GLY A 73 -11.61 -9.23 -1.97
N TYR A 74 -10.57 -8.45 -2.21
CA TYR A 74 -9.20 -8.95 -2.25
C TYR A 74 -8.75 -9.55 -0.92
N LEU A 75 -8.91 -8.80 0.17
CA LEU A 75 -8.53 -9.24 1.50
C LEU A 75 -9.29 -10.50 1.94
N SER A 76 -10.53 -10.65 1.50
CA SER A 76 -11.32 -11.85 1.76
C SER A 76 -10.80 -13.08 1.01
N SER A 77 -10.10 -12.89 -0.11
CA SER A 77 -9.49 -13.98 -0.90
C SER A 77 -8.11 -14.42 -0.40
N LEU A 78 -7.51 -13.68 0.54
CA LEU A 78 -6.16 -13.96 1.05
C LEU A 78 -6.17 -14.97 2.19
N LYS A 79 -5.01 -15.63 2.37
CA LYS A 79 -4.74 -16.46 3.55
C LYS A 79 -4.85 -15.63 4.85
N PRO A 80 -5.30 -16.21 5.98
CA PRO A 80 -5.53 -15.48 7.22
C PRO A 80 -4.32 -14.67 7.72
N SER A 81 -3.11 -15.21 7.60
CA SER A 81 -1.86 -14.55 8.01
C SER A 81 -1.57 -13.29 7.20
N SER A 82 -1.62 -13.40 5.86
CA SER A 82 -1.43 -12.26 4.94
C SER A 82 -2.54 -11.21 5.08
N ARG A 83 -3.79 -11.67 5.27
CA ARG A 83 -4.95 -10.80 5.47
C ARG A 83 -4.79 -9.93 6.71
N LYS A 84 -4.41 -10.51 7.85
CA LYS A 84 -4.26 -9.75 9.11
C LYS A 84 -3.26 -8.61 8.98
N ARG A 85 -2.08 -8.89 8.41
CA ARG A 85 -1.04 -7.89 8.20
C ARG A 85 -1.48 -6.77 7.26
N LEU A 86 -2.16 -7.11 6.15
CA LEU A 86 -2.69 -6.09 5.25
C LEU A 86 -3.85 -5.29 5.85
N GLN A 87 -4.66 -5.91 6.72
CA GLN A 87 -5.69 -5.18 7.45
C GLN A 87 -5.08 -4.13 8.38
N GLU A 88 -4.00 -4.49 9.09
CA GLU A 88 -3.23 -3.55 9.91
C GLU A 88 -2.68 -2.41 9.05
N LEU A 89 -2.13 -2.73 7.87
CA LEU A 89 -1.58 -1.72 6.95
C LEU A 89 -2.62 -0.87 6.22
N LEU A 90 -3.85 -1.33 6.01
CA LEU A 90 -4.84 -0.58 5.21
C LEU A 90 -5.92 0.11 6.05
N TYR A 91 -6.23 -0.40 7.24
CA TYR A 91 -7.35 0.08 8.06
C TYR A 91 -6.94 0.69 9.40
N VAL A 92 -5.71 0.48 9.89
CA VAL A 92 -5.32 0.96 11.23
C VAL A 92 -4.85 2.43 11.25
N ASP A 93 -4.74 3.12 10.11
CA ASP A 93 -4.52 4.58 10.07
C ASP A 93 -5.84 5.39 10.00
N SER A 94 -6.79 5.07 10.88
CA SER A 94 -7.82 6.04 11.29
C SER A 94 -7.61 6.53 12.72
N PHE A 95 -6.73 5.89 13.52
CA PHE A 95 -6.56 6.23 14.93
C PHE A 95 -5.38 7.17 15.24
N SER A 96 -4.40 7.31 14.34
CA SER A 96 -3.25 8.20 14.55
C SER A 96 -3.54 9.66 14.21
N ARG A 97 -4.61 9.96 13.47
CA ARG A 97 -5.08 11.33 13.23
C ARG A 97 -5.78 11.95 14.44
N SER A 98 -6.26 11.16 15.41
CA SER A 98 -6.98 11.67 16.59
C SER A 98 -6.05 12.06 17.76
N ARG A 99 -4.80 11.59 17.79
CA ARG A 99 -3.86 11.86 18.90
C ARG A 99 -2.92 13.06 18.70
N ARG A 100 -3.11 13.83 17.62
CA ARG A 100 -2.32 15.04 17.33
C ARG A 100 -3.17 16.32 17.30
N ALA A 101 -4.31 16.28 17.99
CA ALA A 101 -5.15 17.43 18.30
C ALA A 101 -5.52 17.35 19.79
N SER A 102 -4.55 17.61 20.66
CA SER A 102 -4.74 17.94 22.08
C SER A 102 -3.54 18.76 22.54
#